data_AF-A0A969DTD0-F1
#
_entry.id   AF-A0A969DTD0-F1
#
_cell.length_a   1.000
_cell.length_b   1.000
_cell.length_c   1.000
_cell.angle_alpha   90.00
_cell.angle_beta   90.00
_cell.angle_gamma   90.00
#
_symmetry.space_group_name_H-M   'P 1'
#
loop_
_entity.id
_entity.type
_entity.pdbx_description
1 polymer ?
#
loop_
_entity_poly.entity_id
_entity_poly.type
_entity_poly.pdbx_seq_one_letter_code
_entity_poly.pdbx_strand_id
1 'polypeptide(L)'
;MKKIIFLICVLPLFAQAQEYIKPVEADKTRFENQAFYEVKNYTKKQSNKKQVVKNIIFMVGDGMGTSQVYAGLVANKGNLYLKTMPVAGFNKTNSADDLITDSAAGATAFAIGEKTNNGAIGVDVNGIPKKPSSRRLRKKA
;
A
#
# COMPACT_ATOMS: atom_id res chain seq x y z
N MET A 1 -20.86 13.45 -61.94
CA MET A 1 -20.55 12.01 -61.71
C MET A 1 -19.34 11.76 -60.80
N LYS A 2 -18.29 12.61 -60.78
CA LYS A 2 -17.08 12.40 -59.94
C LYS A 2 -17.27 12.54 -58.41
N LYS A 3 -18.32 13.23 -57.93
CA LYS A 3 -18.59 13.44 -56.49
C LYS A 3 -19.28 12.25 -55.79
N ILE A 4 -19.98 11.39 -56.54
CA ILE A 4 -20.69 10.22 -55.99
C ILE A 4 -19.75 9.02 -55.78
N ILE A 5 -18.72 8.89 -56.60
CA ILE A 5 -17.71 7.83 -56.47
C ILE A 5 -16.86 8.02 -55.21
N PHE A 6 -16.58 9.27 -54.81
CA PHE A 6 -15.79 9.57 -53.62
C PHE A 6 -16.49 9.19 -52.31
N LEU A 7 -17.84 9.21 -52.28
CA LEU A 7 -18.62 8.87 -51.08
C LEU A 7 -18.66 7.35 -50.84
N ILE A 8 -18.62 6.54 -51.90
CA ILE A 8 -18.71 5.08 -51.82
C ILE A 8 -17.38 4.46 -51.31
N CYS A 9 -16.24 5.10 -51.59
CA CYS A 9 -14.93 4.60 -51.12
C CYS A 9 -14.59 4.96 -49.67
N VAL A 10 -15.26 5.95 -49.05
CA VAL A 10 -14.96 6.37 -47.66
C VAL A 10 -15.77 5.57 -46.63
N LEU A 11 -16.96 5.09 -46.99
CA LEU A 11 -17.80 4.25 -46.14
C LEU A 11 -17.17 2.91 -45.69
N PRO A 12 -16.45 2.14 -46.53
CA PRO A 12 -15.82 0.90 -46.08
C PRO A 12 -14.57 1.13 -45.22
N LEU A 13 -13.93 2.31 -45.29
CA LEU A 13 -12.78 2.62 -44.43
C LEU A 13 -13.19 2.87 -42.97
N PHE A 14 -14.36 3.45 -42.74
CA PHE A 14 -14.89 3.63 -41.38
C PHE A 14 -15.28 2.31 -40.73
N ALA A 15 -15.79 1.35 -41.51
CA ALA A 15 -16.14 0.02 -41.01
C ALA A 15 -14.90 -0.79 -40.56
N GLN A 16 -13.79 -0.69 -41.30
CA GLN A 16 -12.53 -1.36 -40.95
C GLN A 16 -11.85 -0.75 -39.71
N ALA A 17 -12.03 0.56 -39.46
CA ALA A 17 -11.49 1.21 -38.26
C ALA A 17 -12.20 0.75 -36.97
N GLN A 18 -13.49 0.40 -37.06
CA GLN A 18 -14.26 -0.08 -35.90
C GLN A 18 -13.94 -1.53 -35.53
N GLU A 19 -13.51 -2.35 -36.49
CA GLU A 19 -13.10 -3.74 -36.28
C GLU A 19 -11.66 -3.88 -35.71
N TYR A 20 -10.82 -2.84 -35.87
CA TYR A 20 -9.47 -2.80 -35.30
C TYR A 20 -9.45 -2.51 -33.79
N ILE A 21 -10.55 -1.98 -33.24
CA ILE A 21 -10.78 -1.94 -31.80
C ILE A 21 -11.41 -3.28 -31.40
N LYS A 22 -10.61 -4.36 -31.45
CA LYS A 22 -10.99 -5.57 -30.73
C LYS A 22 -11.18 -5.16 -29.26
N PRO A 23 -12.32 -5.47 -28.61
CA PRO A 23 -12.40 -5.28 -27.17
C PRO A 23 -11.22 -6.06 -26.58
N VAL A 24 -10.27 -5.35 -25.98
CA VAL A 24 -9.29 -5.99 -25.11
C VAL A 24 -10.12 -6.85 -24.17
N GLU A 25 -9.90 -8.17 -24.22
CA GLU A 25 -10.63 -9.19 -23.49
C GLU A 25 -10.64 -8.78 -22.01
N ALA A 26 -11.66 -8.03 -21.60
CA ALA A 26 -11.67 -7.19 -20.40
C ALA A 26 -11.65 -8.01 -19.10
N ASP A 27 -11.73 -9.32 -19.24
CA ASP A 27 -11.95 -10.29 -18.19
C ASP A 27 -10.63 -10.83 -17.60
N LYS A 28 -9.54 -10.86 -18.37
CA LYS A 28 -8.26 -11.44 -17.88
C LYS A 28 -7.38 -10.47 -17.10
N THR A 29 -7.62 -9.15 -17.20
CA THR A 29 -6.82 -8.11 -16.54
C THR A 29 -7.52 -7.46 -15.36
N ARG A 30 -8.80 -7.76 -15.15
CA ARG A 30 -9.61 -7.19 -14.09
C ARG A 30 -9.82 -8.21 -12.98
N PHE A 31 -9.21 -7.96 -11.83
CA PHE A 31 -9.50 -8.72 -10.62
C PHE A 31 -10.78 -8.21 -9.98
N GLU A 32 -11.76 -9.09 -9.80
CA GLU A 32 -12.92 -8.85 -8.95
C GLU A 32 -12.84 -9.71 -7.70
N ASN A 33 -12.84 -9.07 -6.53
CA ASN A 33 -12.82 -9.80 -5.28
C ASN A 33 -14.16 -10.52 -5.06
N GLN A 34 -14.12 -11.84 -4.92
CA GLN A 34 -15.29 -12.67 -4.65
C GLN A 34 -15.43 -13.01 -3.15
N ALA A 35 -14.36 -12.83 -2.37
CA ALA A 35 -14.31 -13.18 -0.96
C ALA A 35 -14.40 -11.92 -0.09
N PHE A 36 -15.56 -11.74 0.55
CA PHE A 36 -15.81 -10.64 1.47
C PHE A 36 -15.76 -11.12 2.91
N TYR A 37 -15.32 -10.25 3.81
CA TYR A 37 -15.34 -10.54 5.24
C TYR A 37 -15.99 -9.41 6.03
N GLU A 38 -16.70 -9.79 7.09
CA GLU A 38 -17.29 -8.86 8.03
C GLU A 38 -16.21 -8.25 8.93
N VAL A 39 -16.29 -6.93 9.13
CA VAL A 39 -15.40 -6.21 10.03
C VAL A 39 -16.11 -5.94 11.33
N LYS A 40 -15.64 -6.59 12.41
CA LYS A 40 -16.14 -6.35 13.76
C LYS A 40 -15.51 -5.08 14.33
N ASN A 41 -16.35 -4.25 14.97
CA ASN A 41 -15.89 -3.06 15.68
C ASN A 41 -15.55 -3.43 17.13
N TYR A 42 -14.28 -3.28 17.49
CA TYR A 42 -13.81 -3.50 18.86
C TYR A 42 -13.77 -2.16 19.60
N THR A 43 -14.82 -1.85 20.36
CA THR A 43 -14.84 -0.66 21.21
C THR A 43 -13.92 -0.85 22.42
N LYS A 44 -12.89 -0.02 22.52
CA LYS A 44 -12.01 0.00 23.69
C LYS A 44 -12.72 0.72 24.83
N LYS A 45 -13.01 0.02 25.93
CA LYS A 45 -13.51 0.64 27.16
C LYS A 45 -12.42 1.59 27.67
N GLN A 46 -12.64 2.91 27.59
CA GLN A 46 -11.68 3.88 28.10
C GLN A 46 -11.55 3.70 29.62
N SER A 47 -10.34 3.42 30.10
CA SER A 47 -10.03 3.42 31.53
C SER A 47 -9.17 4.64 31.84
N ASN A 48 -9.56 5.44 32.82
CA ASN A 48 -8.78 6.60 33.28
C ASN A 48 -7.48 6.24 34.03
N LYS A 49 -7.14 4.95 34.14
CA LYS A 49 -5.93 4.47 34.81
C LYS A 49 -4.83 4.25 33.79
N LYS A 50 -3.61 4.73 34.08
CA LYS A 50 -2.41 4.48 33.28
C LYS A 50 -2.17 2.97 33.19
N GLN A 51 -2.57 2.36 32.08
CA GLN A 51 -2.35 0.93 31.85
C GLN A 51 -0.92 0.69 31.36
N VAL A 52 -0.24 -0.26 31.98
CA VAL A 52 1.06 -0.74 31.51
C VAL A 52 0.83 -1.60 30.27
N VAL A 53 1.53 -1.30 29.18
CA VAL A 53 1.45 -2.08 27.94
C VAL A 53 2.22 -3.38 28.11
N LYS A 54 1.52 -4.52 28.07
CA LYS A 54 2.13 -5.86 28.19
C LYS A 54 2.66 -6.40 26.85
N ASN A 55 1.90 -6.20 25.78
CA ASN A 55 2.19 -6.76 24.46
C ASN A 55 2.20 -5.66 23.41
N ILE A 56 3.13 -5.75 22.46
CA ILE A 56 3.20 -4.88 21.29
C ILE A 56 3.17 -5.76 20.05
N ILE A 57 2.16 -5.57 19.20
CA ILE A 57 2.08 -6.18 17.87
C ILE A 57 2.35 -5.06 16.87
N PHE A 58 3.38 -5.25 16.05
CA PHE A 58 3.76 -4.30 15.01
C PHE A 58 3.59 -4.98 13.65
N MET A 59 2.67 -4.45 12.85
CA MET A 59 2.33 -4.98 11.52
C MET A 59 2.84 -4.03 10.45
N VAL A 60 3.61 -4.55 9.50
CA VAL A 60 4.16 -3.80 8.38
C VAL A 60 3.53 -4.32 7.09
N GLY A 61 2.79 -3.47 6.40
CA GLY A 61 2.36 -3.73 5.03
C GLY A 61 3.44 -3.23 4.07
N ASP A 62 4.27 -4.12 3.55
CA ASP A 62 5.31 -3.76 2.59
C ASP A 62 4.69 -3.19 1.31
N GLY A 63 5.19 -2.05 0.83
CA GLY A 63 4.61 -1.31 -0.30
C GLY A 63 3.18 -0.80 -0.10
N MET A 64 2.63 -0.83 1.12
CA MET A 64 1.23 -0.49 1.39
C MET A 64 1.05 1.02 1.66
N GLY A 65 0.99 1.80 0.59
CA GLY A 65 0.60 3.21 0.62
C GLY A 65 -0.91 3.42 0.79
N THR A 66 -1.34 4.70 0.84
CA THR A 66 -2.75 5.07 0.96
C THR A 66 -3.61 4.53 -0.18
N SER A 67 -3.07 4.52 -1.40
CA SER A 67 -3.74 3.97 -2.59
C SER A 67 -4.01 2.47 -2.44
N GLN A 68 -3.05 1.71 -1.91
CA GLN A 68 -3.18 0.27 -1.65
C GLN A 68 -4.19 0.00 -0.54
N VAL A 69 -4.18 0.79 0.53
CA VAL A 69 -5.19 0.70 1.60
C VAL A 69 -6.60 0.98 1.05
N TYR A 70 -6.74 2.00 0.19
CA TYR A 70 -8.02 2.33 -0.43
C TYR A 70 -8.49 1.24 -1.40
N ALA A 71 -7.59 0.67 -2.21
CA ALA A 71 -7.91 -0.46 -3.07
C ALA A 71 -8.44 -1.65 -2.26
N GLY A 72 -7.79 -1.99 -1.13
CA GLY A 72 -8.28 -3.03 -0.23
C GLY A 72 -9.64 -2.72 0.40
N LEU A 73 -9.89 -1.45 0.74
CA LEU A 73 -11.17 -0.99 1.25
C LEU A 73 -12.30 -1.19 0.22
N VAL A 74 -12.07 -0.79 -1.03
CA VAL A 74 -13.04 -0.97 -2.12
C VAL A 74 -13.25 -2.46 -2.43
N ALA A 75 -12.15 -3.24 -2.45
CA ALA A 75 -12.21 -4.68 -2.66
C ALA A 75 -13.07 -5.41 -1.62
N ASN A 76 -13.18 -4.88 -0.39
CA ASN A 76 -14.03 -5.45 0.66
C ASN A 76 -15.27 -4.57 0.98
N LYS A 77 -15.92 -4.02 -0.06
CA LYS A 77 -17.20 -3.28 0.03
C LYS A 77 -17.18 -2.13 1.05
N GLY A 78 -16.06 -1.43 1.17
CA GLY A 78 -15.92 -0.29 2.09
C GLY A 78 -15.51 -0.67 3.52
N ASN A 79 -15.15 -1.93 3.78
CA ASN A 79 -14.85 -2.44 5.11
C ASN A 79 -13.40 -2.94 5.22
N LEU A 80 -12.66 -2.48 6.21
CA LEU A 80 -11.30 -2.94 6.50
C LEU A 80 -11.04 -2.84 8.01
N TYR A 81 -10.36 -3.82 8.62
CA TYR A 81 -10.00 -3.73 10.05
C TYR A 81 -9.10 -2.53 10.35
N LEU A 82 -8.29 -2.07 9.39
CA LEU A 82 -7.48 -0.85 9.56
C LEU A 82 -8.34 0.40 9.78
N LYS A 83 -9.57 0.45 9.24
CA LYS A 83 -10.50 1.58 9.40
C LYS A 83 -11.05 1.68 10.83
N THR A 84 -11.05 0.59 11.60
CA THR A 84 -11.57 0.57 12.98
C THR A 84 -10.54 1.03 14.01
N MET A 85 -9.29 1.28 13.58
CA MET A 85 -8.24 1.77 14.48
C MET A 85 -8.58 3.19 14.97
N PRO A 86 -8.47 3.46 16.29
CA PRO A 86 -8.90 4.74 16.86
C PRO A 86 -7.95 5.91 16.56
N VAL A 87 -6.75 5.63 16.04
CA VAL A 87 -5.72 6.63 15.76
C VAL A 87 -5.11 6.33 14.41
N ALA A 88 -4.98 7.38 13.59
CA ALA A 88 -4.29 7.34 12.31
C ALA A 88 -3.31 8.53 12.21
N GLY A 89 -2.27 8.38 11.40
CA GLY A 89 -1.27 9.42 11.17
C GLY A 89 -0.44 9.11 9.93
N PHE A 90 0.31 10.11 9.47
CA PHE A 90 1.22 9.99 8.33
C PHE A 90 2.67 9.81 8.78
N ASN A 91 3.44 9.05 8.01
CA ASN A 91 4.85 8.81 8.23
C ASN A 91 5.66 9.32 7.03
N LYS A 92 6.80 9.98 7.29
CA LYS A 92 7.77 10.38 6.25
C LYS A 92 8.77 9.24 6.04
N THR A 93 8.71 8.61 4.88
CA THR A 93 9.42 7.35 4.61
C THR A 93 10.81 7.50 4.01
N ASN A 94 11.24 8.70 3.60
CA ASN A 94 12.55 8.88 2.96
C ASN A 94 13.72 8.29 3.80
N SER A 95 14.73 7.75 3.14
CA SER A 95 15.97 7.29 3.77
C SER A 95 16.83 8.50 4.16
N ALA A 96 18.02 8.25 4.72
CA ALA A 96 18.95 9.33 5.06
C ALA A 96 19.64 9.94 3.82
N ASP A 97 19.76 9.16 2.74
CA ASP A 97 20.50 9.49 1.52
C ASP A 97 19.60 9.67 0.28
N ASP A 98 18.33 9.29 0.34
CA ASP A 98 17.39 9.36 -0.79
C ASP A 98 15.97 9.76 -0.34
N LEU A 99 15.23 10.39 -1.26
CA LEU A 99 13.80 10.66 -1.12
C LEU A 99 12.98 9.36 -1.23
N ILE A 100 13.44 8.39 -2.03
CA ILE A 100 12.79 7.09 -2.22
C ILE A 100 13.54 6.05 -1.39
N THR A 101 12.92 5.61 -0.30
CA THR A 101 13.49 4.54 0.55
C THR A 101 13.31 3.16 -0.08
N ASP A 102 14.27 2.27 0.18
CA ASP A 102 14.08 0.84 0.00
C ASP A 102 13.51 0.15 1.26
N SER A 103 13.17 -1.13 1.15
CA SER A 103 12.64 -1.92 2.27
C SER A 103 13.70 -2.17 3.36
N ALA A 104 14.99 -2.21 3.02
CA ALA A 104 16.09 -2.44 3.98
C ALA A 104 16.27 -1.25 4.94
N ALA A 105 16.35 -0.03 4.41
CA ALA A 105 16.45 1.18 5.19
C ALA A 105 15.17 1.44 5.99
N GLY A 106 14.00 1.19 5.40
CA GLY A 106 12.71 1.30 6.08
C GLY A 106 12.58 0.33 7.25
N ALA A 107 12.92 -0.96 7.05
CA ALA A 107 12.91 -1.96 8.11
C ALA A 107 13.91 -1.62 9.22
N THR A 108 15.09 -1.12 8.86
CA THR A 108 16.08 -0.64 9.82
C THR A 108 15.51 0.52 10.63
N ALA A 109 14.93 1.53 9.99
CA ALA A 109 14.32 2.67 10.69
C ALA A 109 13.26 2.25 11.71
N PHE A 110 12.41 1.29 11.37
CA PHE A 110 11.45 0.72 12.32
C PHE A 110 12.12 -0.07 13.46
N ALA A 111 13.16 -0.84 13.14
CA ALA A 111 13.85 -1.67 14.10
C ALA A 111 14.62 -0.83 15.12
N ILE A 112 15.45 0.12 14.69
CA ILE A 112 16.39 0.83 15.57
C ILE A 112 15.84 2.18 16.05
N GLY A 113 14.89 2.77 15.31
CA GLY A 113 14.22 4.04 15.64
C GLY A 113 14.90 5.27 15.04
N GLU A 114 15.83 5.09 14.10
CA GLU A 114 16.58 6.15 13.41
C GLU A 114 16.74 5.78 11.94
N LYS A 115 16.79 6.78 11.05
CA LYS A 115 16.96 6.56 9.62
C LYS A 115 18.36 6.05 9.30
N THR A 116 18.49 5.32 8.19
CA THR A 116 19.75 4.84 7.64
C THR A 116 19.76 5.06 6.12
N ASN A 117 20.87 4.72 5.47
CA ASN A 117 21.04 4.84 4.02
C ASN A 117 20.35 3.67 3.29
N ASN A 118 19.98 3.85 2.03
CA ASN A 118 19.43 2.77 1.21
C ASN A 118 20.41 1.57 1.13
N GLY A 119 19.86 0.35 1.11
CA GLY A 119 20.64 -0.90 1.14
C GLY A 119 21.22 -1.26 2.52
N ALA A 120 21.14 -0.37 3.51
CA ALA A 120 21.69 -0.62 4.84
C ALA A 120 20.71 -1.39 5.75
N ILE A 121 21.23 -2.42 6.45
CA ILE A 121 20.45 -3.23 7.38
C ILE A 121 21.08 -3.19 8.78
N GLY A 122 20.33 -2.72 9.77
CA GLY A 122 20.73 -2.82 11.19
C GLY A 122 21.87 -1.89 11.62
N VAL A 123 22.19 -0.89 10.81
CA VAL A 123 23.25 0.10 11.05
C VAL A 123 22.69 1.52 10.95
N ASP A 124 23.35 2.48 11.60
CA ASP A 124 23.07 3.90 11.39
C ASP A 124 23.69 4.42 10.07
N VAL A 125 23.51 5.71 9.79
CA VAL A 125 24.01 6.40 8.57
C VAL A 125 25.53 6.32 8.38
N ASN A 126 26.28 6.04 9.45
CA ASN A 126 27.73 5.89 9.42
C ASN A 126 28.16 4.41 9.30
N GLY A 127 27.20 3.49 9.15
CA GLY A 127 27.46 2.05 9.10
C GLY A 127 27.72 1.42 10.48
N ILE A 128 27.47 2.13 11.58
CA ILE A 128 27.69 1.59 12.92
C ILE A 128 26.51 0.70 13.31
N PRO A 129 26.73 -0.56 13.75
CA PRO A 129 25.65 -1.46 14.15
C PRO A 129 24.82 -0.94 15.33
N LYS A 130 23.50 -1.05 15.22
CA LYS A 130 22.54 -0.59 16.24
C LYS A 130 21.67 -1.72 16.74
N LYS A 131 21.33 -1.66 18.03
CA LYS A 131 20.48 -2.68 18.67
C LYS A 131 19.01 -2.38 18.37
N PRO A 132 18.23 -3.35 17.85
CA PRO A 132 16.83 -3.13 17.58
C PRO A 132 16.03 -2.92 18.88
N SER A 133 14.96 -2.13 18.76
CA SER A 133 13.99 -1.80 19.80
C SER A 133 13.33 -3.04 20.40
N SER A 134 13.04 -4.06 19.59
CA SER A 134 12.54 -5.37 20.03
C SER A 134 13.44 -6.01 21.09
N ARG A 135 14.76 -5.87 20.97
CA ARG A 135 15.73 -6.37 21.95
C ARG A 135 15.73 -5.54 23.24
N ARG A 136 15.41 -4.25 23.17
CA ARG A 136 15.21 -3.39 24.35
C ARG A 136 13.92 -3.77 25.09
N LEU A 137 12.85 -4.07 24.35
CA LEU A 137 11.57 -4.52 24.90
C LEU A 137 11.72 -5.87 25.61
N ARG A 138 12.46 -6.82 25.03
CA ARG A 138 12.73 -8.13 25.65
C ARG A 138 13.46 -8.04 26.99
N LYS A 139 14.34 -7.06 27.19
CA LYS A 139 15.08 -6.90 28.46
C LYS A 139 14.25 -6.31 29.59
N LYS A 140 13.09 -5.72 29.28
CA LYS A 140 12.19 -5.08 30.23
C LYS A 140 10.96 -5.94 30.58
N ALA A 141 10.78 -7.05 29.88
CA ALA A 141 9.75 -8.05 30.15
C ALA A 141 10.33 -9.12 31.09
#